data_AF-G4D749-F1
#
_entry.id   AF-G4D749-F1
#
_cell.length_a   1.000
_cell.length_b   1.000
_cell.length_c   1.000
_cell.angle_alpha   90.00
_cell.angle_beta   90.00
_cell.angle_gamma   90.00
#
_symmetry.space_group_name_H-M   'P 1'
#
loop_
_entity.id
_entity.type
_entity.pdbx_description
1 polymer ?
#
loop_
_entity_poly.entity_id
_entity_poly.type
_entity_poly.pdbx_seq_one_letter_code
_entity_poly.pdbx_strand_id
1 'polypeptide(L)'
;MNFKLFFYKQYLGELYDNGFVEIIDHYIQLTEEGQIALEMFNDRLPENIVISIDKEIENLKEPTDYENSIIANYTKENERFFVNLAIIEYEVDIFNLNLEVPSEQYAIGICNRFKKNPEEFYMNVIQYLES
;
A
#
# COMPACT_ATOMS: atom_id res chain seq x y z
N MET A 1 7.91 13.87 -4.29
CA MET A 1 8.57 12.66 -4.81
C MET A 1 9.07 11.88 -3.59
N ASN A 2 8.41 10.77 -3.27
CA ASN A 2 8.65 10.03 -2.03
C ASN A 2 9.97 9.25 -2.18
N PHE A 3 11.04 9.77 -1.58
CA PHE A 3 12.42 9.30 -1.75
C PHE A 3 12.57 7.78 -1.48
N LYS A 4 11.74 7.22 -0.59
CA LYS A 4 11.74 5.79 -0.20
C LYS A 4 11.20 4.86 -1.30
N LEU A 5 10.11 5.24 -1.97
CA LEU A 5 9.48 4.42 -3.03
C LEU A 5 10.38 4.30 -4.27
N PHE A 6 11.13 5.37 -4.57
CA PHE A 6 12.10 5.35 -5.68
C PHE A 6 13.20 4.32 -5.45
N PHE A 7 13.83 4.33 -4.27
CA PHE A 7 14.88 3.35 -3.94
C PHE A 7 14.35 1.93 -3.85
N TYR A 8 13.13 1.73 -3.31
CA TYR A 8 12.49 0.43 -3.32
C TYR A 8 12.35 -0.13 -4.73
N LYS A 9 11.81 0.66 -5.67
CA LYS A 9 11.68 0.25 -7.07
C LYS A 9 13.04 0.00 -7.73
N GLN A 10 14.05 0.81 -7.42
CA GLN A 10 15.40 0.61 -7.95
C GLN A 10 16.03 -0.71 -7.46
N TYR A 11 16.03 -0.97 -6.14
CA TYR A 11 16.60 -2.20 -5.59
C TYR A 11 15.83 -3.44 -6.04
N LEU A 12 14.50 -3.34 -6.15
CA LEU A 12 13.69 -4.44 -6.66
C LEU A 12 13.99 -4.73 -8.14
N GLY A 13 14.16 -3.68 -8.95
CA GLY A 13 14.61 -3.81 -10.34
C GLY A 13 15.98 -4.46 -10.44
N GLU A 14 16.93 -4.07 -9.59
CA GLU A 14 18.25 -4.71 -9.54
C GLU A 14 18.16 -6.20 -9.19
N LEU A 15 17.35 -6.58 -8.21
CA LEU A 15 17.15 -8.00 -7.86
C LEU A 15 16.52 -8.79 -9.01
N TYR A 16 15.56 -8.18 -9.72
CA TYR A 16 14.88 -8.80 -10.86
C TYR A 16 15.84 -8.98 -12.05
N ASP A 17 16.57 -7.92 -12.42
CA ASP A 17 17.52 -7.93 -13.54
C ASP A 17 18.68 -8.91 -13.32
N ASN A 18 19.05 -9.16 -12.05
CA ASN A 18 20.06 -10.14 -11.68
C ASN A 18 19.49 -11.57 -11.46
N GLY A 19 18.19 -11.78 -11.66
CA GLY A 19 17.55 -13.09 -11.54
C GLY A 19 17.41 -13.61 -10.12
N PHE A 20 17.48 -12.75 -9.10
CA PHE A 20 17.27 -13.12 -7.70
C PHE A 20 15.80 -13.12 -7.28
N VAL A 21 14.97 -12.37 -7.99
CA VAL A 21 13.51 -12.40 -7.82
C VAL A 21 12.83 -12.53 -9.16
N GLU A 22 11.64 -13.13 -9.15
CA GLU A 22 10.77 -13.22 -10.31
C GLU A 22 9.36 -12.73 -9.97
N ILE A 23 8.63 -12.31 -11.01
CA ILE A 23 7.26 -11.84 -10.90
C ILE A 23 6.36 -12.91 -11.48
N ILE A 24 5.54 -13.54 -10.63
CA ILE A 24 4.52 -14.51 -11.03
C ILE A 24 3.15 -13.87 -10.78
N ASP A 25 2.41 -13.64 -11.86
CA ASP A 25 1.16 -12.87 -11.87
C ASP A 25 1.35 -11.47 -11.27
N HIS A 26 0.91 -11.28 -10.03
CA HIS A 26 0.98 -10.03 -9.27
C HIS A 26 1.85 -10.16 -8.00
N TYR A 27 2.61 -11.26 -7.88
CA TYR A 27 3.44 -11.56 -6.73
C TYR A 27 4.92 -11.57 -7.10
N ILE A 28 5.75 -11.06 -6.21
CA ILE A 28 7.20 -11.16 -6.29
C ILE A 28 7.63 -12.35 -5.42
N GLN A 29 8.46 -13.23 -5.96
CA GLN A 29 9.05 -14.33 -5.21
C GLN A 29 10.55 -14.44 -5.43
N LEU A 30 11.25 -15.05 -4.47
CA LEU A 30 12.66 -15.41 -4.62
C LEU A 30 12.81 -16.55 -5.62
N THR A 31 13.81 -16.45 -6.48
CA THR A 31 14.29 -17.58 -7.29
C THR A 31 15.15 -18.51 -6.45
N GLU A 32 15.51 -19.68 -6.98
CA GLU A 32 16.45 -20.59 -6.32
C GLU A 32 17.81 -19.91 -6.11
N GLU A 33 18.29 -19.17 -7.11
CA GLU A 33 19.53 -18.38 -7.03
C GLU A 33 19.42 -17.26 -5.98
N GLY A 34 18.28 -16.58 -5.89
CA GLY A 34 18.02 -15.57 -4.87
C GLY A 34 18.03 -16.14 -3.45
N GLN A 35 17.44 -17.32 -3.27
CA GLN A 35 17.46 -18.03 -1.99
C GLN A 35 18.89 -18.41 -1.58
N ILE A 36 19.69 -18.97 -2.50
CA ILE A 36 21.09 -19.31 -2.24
C ILE A 36 21.90 -18.06 -1.89
N ALA A 37 21.71 -16.96 -2.64
CA ALA A 37 22.38 -15.70 -2.36
C ALA A 37 22.05 -15.19 -0.95
N LEU A 38 20.77 -15.19 -0.56
CA LEU A 38 20.33 -14.79 0.77
C LEU A 38 20.99 -15.63 1.87
N GLU A 39 21.01 -16.96 1.71
CA GLU A 39 21.64 -17.87 2.66
C GLU A 39 23.15 -17.61 2.81
N MET A 40 23.86 -17.27 1.73
CA MET A 40 25.28 -16.90 1.79
C MET A 40 25.54 -15.60 2.57
N PHE A 41 24.55 -14.71 2.67
CA PHE A 41 24.66 -13.45 3.41
C PHE A 41 24.11 -13.53 4.84
N ASN A 42 23.32 -14.55 5.19
CA ASN A 42 22.72 -14.67 6.53
C ASN A 42 23.75 -14.56 7.67
N ASP A 43 24.88 -15.26 7.57
CA ASP A 43 25.95 -15.21 8.58
C ASP A 43 26.72 -13.88 8.62
N ARG A 44 26.50 -13.01 7.63
CA ARG A 44 27.14 -11.69 7.50
C ARG A 44 26.23 -10.55 7.91
N LEU A 45 24.93 -10.81 8.07
CA LEU A 45 23.97 -9.83 8.53
C LEU A 45 24.10 -9.70 10.06
N PRO A 46 24.36 -8.49 10.58
CA PRO A 46 24.33 -8.25 12.01
C PRO A 46 22.97 -8.63 12.59
N GLU A 47 22.96 -9.47 13.63
CA GLU A 47 21.74 -9.98 14.27
C GLU A 47 20.79 -8.85 14.72
N ASN A 48 21.36 -7.72 15.17
CA ASN A 48 20.59 -6.55 15.55
C ASN A 48 19.82 -5.91 14.38
N ILE A 49 20.35 -6.01 13.15
CA ILE A 49 19.66 -5.52 11.96
C ILE A 49 18.48 -6.42 11.63
N VAL A 50 18.68 -7.75 11.67
CA VAL A 50 17.60 -8.73 11.43
C VAL A 50 16.44 -8.53 12.42
N ILE A 51 16.74 -8.46 13.72
CA ILE A 51 15.74 -8.23 14.77
C ILE A 51 15.00 -6.89 14.56
N SER A 52 15.70 -5.84 14.12
CA SER A 52 15.07 -4.54 13.86
C SER A 52 14.11 -4.60 12.68
N ILE A 53 14.47 -5.32 11.61
CA ILE A 53 13.61 -5.51 10.44
C ILE A 53 12.38 -6.34 10.81
N ASP A 54 12.56 -7.44 11.55
CA ASP A 54 11.45 -8.31 11.98
C ASP A 54 10.43 -7.52 12.81
N LYS A 55 10.90 -6.68 13.74
CA LYS A 55 10.04 -5.84 14.56
C LYS A 55 9.27 -4.80 13.74
N GLU A 56 9.92 -4.17 12.76
CA GLU A 56 9.24 -3.24 11.85
C GLU A 56 8.19 -3.96 11.00
N ILE A 57 8.47 -5.17 10.52
CA ILE A 57 7.50 -5.99 9.78
C ILE A 57 6.32 -6.42 10.67
N GLU A 58 6.56 -6.72 11.94
CA GLU A 58 5.49 -7.02 12.91
C GLU A 58 4.61 -5.79 13.17
N ASN A 59 5.20 -4.60 13.33
CA ASN A 59 4.43 -3.36 13.48
C ASN A 59 3.56 -3.08 12.24
N LEU A 60 4.06 -3.37 11.03
CA LEU A 60 3.28 -3.23 9.79
C LEU A 60 2.07 -4.17 9.70
N LYS A 61 2.03 -5.23 10.51
CA LYS A 61 0.93 -6.20 10.55
C LYS A 61 -0.11 -5.90 11.62
N GLU A 62 0.04 -4.85 12.43
CA GLU A 62 -0.97 -4.52 13.43
C GLU A 62 -2.30 -4.14 12.75
N PRO A 63 -3.41 -4.88 13.00
CA PRO A 63 -4.71 -4.62 12.37
C PRO A 63 -5.21 -3.19 12.60
N THR A 64 -4.80 -2.59 13.71
CA THR A 64 -5.12 -1.21 14.09
C THR A 64 -4.55 -0.20 13.10
N ASP A 65 -3.36 -0.44 12.56
CA ASP A 65 -2.71 0.47 11.58
C ASP A 65 -3.39 0.38 10.22
N TYR A 66 -3.91 -0.78 9.84
CA TYR A 66 -4.71 -0.95 8.62
C TYR A 66 -6.11 -0.31 8.73
N GLU A 67 -6.79 -0.41 9.88
CA GLU A 67 -8.07 0.30 10.04
C GLU A 67 -7.88 1.83 10.06
N ASN A 68 -6.76 2.31 10.60
CA ASN A 68 -6.39 3.73 10.59
C ASN A 68 -5.88 4.20 9.21
N SER A 69 -5.46 3.29 8.33
CA SER A 69 -4.98 3.64 6.99
C SER A 69 -6.10 3.98 6.01
N ILE A 70 -7.35 3.58 6.29
CA ILE A 70 -8.48 3.74 5.38
C ILE A 70 -9.53 4.70 5.97
N ILE A 71 -9.65 5.89 5.37
CA ILE A 71 -10.72 6.83 5.70
C ILE A 71 -11.85 6.68 4.68
N ALA A 72 -13.05 6.37 5.17
CA ALA A 72 -14.27 6.46 4.38
C ALA A 72 -15.41 6.97 5.27
N ASN A 73 -15.65 8.28 5.19
CA ASN A 73 -16.70 8.96 5.94
C ASN A 73 -17.49 9.89 5.02
N TYR A 74 -18.62 10.38 5.54
CA TYR A 74 -19.41 11.38 4.84
C TYR A 74 -19.87 12.47 5.80
N THR A 75 -20.10 13.65 5.26
CA THR A 75 -20.66 14.80 5.97
C THR A 75 -21.92 15.28 5.28
N LYS A 76 -22.82 15.90 6.06
CA LYS A 76 -23.99 16.61 5.56
C LYS A 76 -23.82 18.08 5.88
N GLU A 77 -23.82 18.93 4.86
CA GLU A 77 -23.83 20.38 5.01
C GLU A 77 -25.09 20.95 4.38
N ASN A 78 -26.02 21.41 5.20
CA ASN A 78 -27.39 21.75 4.76
C ASN A 78 -28.03 20.57 4.01
N GLU A 79 -28.45 20.74 2.76
CA GLU A 79 -29.03 19.67 1.92
C GLU A 79 -28.01 19.03 0.96
N ARG A 80 -26.71 19.23 1.20
CA ARG A 80 -25.63 18.67 0.39
C ARG A 80 -24.90 17.59 1.18
N PHE A 81 -24.45 16.57 0.47
CA PHE A 81 -23.74 15.43 1.04
C PHE A 81 -22.36 15.32 0.43
N PHE A 82 -21.34 15.09 1.24
CA PHE A 82 -19.96 14.95 0.78
C PHE A 82 -19.38 13.65 1.30
N VAL A 83 -18.60 12.97 0.46
CA VAL A 83 -17.79 11.81 0.86
C VAL A 83 -16.32 12.21 0.91
N ASN A 84 -15.60 11.74 1.92
CA ASN A 84 -14.15 11.77 1.97
C ASN A 84 -13.62 10.33 1.98
N LEU A 85 -12.80 10.02 0.98
CA LEU A 85 -12.12 8.74 0.82
C LEU A 85 -10.62 9.00 0.87
N ALA A 86 -9.89 8.36 1.78
CA ALA A 86 -8.44 8.49 1.86
C ALA A 86 -7.74 7.17 2.15
N ILE A 87 -6.50 7.06 1.67
CA ILE A 87 -5.56 5.99 2.00
C ILE A 87 -4.30 6.63 2.56
N ILE A 88 -3.93 6.22 3.76
CA ILE A 88 -2.78 6.72 4.52
C ILE A 88 -1.77 5.58 4.63
N GLU A 89 -0.57 5.76 4.09
CA GLU A 89 0.52 4.83 4.26
C GLU A 89 1.68 5.53 4.96
N TYR A 90 2.22 4.93 6.03
CA TYR A 90 3.35 5.47 6.78
C TYR A 90 3.16 6.95 7.18
N GLU A 91 1.98 7.30 7.70
CA GLU A 91 1.58 8.66 8.08
C GLU A 91 1.49 9.66 6.91
N VAL A 92 1.45 9.19 5.67
CA VAL A 92 1.31 10.03 4.47
C VAL A 92 0.02 9.67 3.73
N ASP A 93 -0.82 10.68 3.47
CA ASP A 93 -1.95 10.57 2.55
C ASP A 93 -1.42 10.29 1.13
N ILE A 94 -1.47 9.03 0.68
CA ILE A 94 -1.13 8.66 -0.70
C ILE A 94 -2.32 8.86 -1.65
N PHE A 95 -3.52 8.94 -1.08
CA PHE A 95 -4.76 9.20 -1.80
C PHE A 95 -5.73 9.95 -0.90
N ASN A 96 -6.37 11.01 -1.41
CA ASN A 96 -7.41 11.76 -0.69
C ASN A 96 -8.39 12.37 -1.70
N LEU A 97 -9.66 11.96 -1.63
CA LEU A 97 -10.71 12.36 -2.56
C LEU A 97 -11.92 12.88 -1.79
N ASN A 98 -12.36 14.09 -2.16
CA ASN A 98 -13.57 14.72 -1.65
C ASN A 98 -14.57 14.95 -2.79
N LEU A 99 -15.79 14.43 -2.65
CA LEU A 99 -16.83 14.54 -3.67
C LEU A 99 -18.18 14.89 -3.06
N GLU A 100 -18.90 15.80 -3.71
CA GLU A 100 -20.33 15.97 -3.45
C GLU A 100 -21.13 14.83 -4.10
N VAL A 101 -22.12 14.33 -3.38
CA VAL A 101 -22.98 13.23 -3.82
C VAL A 101 -24.46 13.61 -3.65
N PRO A 102 -25.36 13.04 -4.46
CA PRO A 102 -26.74 13.53 -4.56
C PRO A 102 -27.62 13.18 -3.34
N SER A 103 -27.20 12.23 -2.50
CA SER A 103 -27.96 11.85 -1.30
C SER A 103 -27.09 11.13 -0.26
N GLU A 104 -27.60 11.06 0.96
CA GLU A 104 -27.01 10.27 2.05
C GLU A 104 -26.84 8.79 1.67
N GLN A 105 -27.82 8.21 0.97
CA GLN A 105 -27.74 6.81 0.54
C GLN A 105 -26.58 6.58 -0.43
N TYR A 106 -26.33 7.54 -1.34
CA TYR A 106 -25.16 7.49 -2.21
C TYR A 106 -23.86 7.59 -1.41
N ALA A 107 -23.82 8.50 -0.43
CA ALA A 107 -22.65 8.68 0.43
C ALA A 107 -22.28 7.38 1.17
N ILE A 108 -23.26 6.78 1.85
CA ILE A 108 -23.10 5.51 2.57
C ILE A 108 -22.66 4.39 1.62
N GLY A 109 -23.29 4.28 0.44
CA GLY A 109 -22.96 3.26 -0.54
C GLY A 109 -21.55 3.37 -1.10
N ILE A 110 -21.05 4.59 -1.30
CA ILE A 110 -19.67 4.85 -1.74
C ILE A 110 -18.68 4.47 -0.64
N CYS A 111 -18.89 4.94 0.59
CA CYS A 111 -18.00 4.62 1.72
C CYS A 111 -17.90 3.11 1.96
N ASN A 112 -19.04 2.39 1.88
CA ASN A 112 -19.05 0.94 2.06
C ASN A 112 -18.31 0.18 0.96
N ARG A 113 -18.45 0.61 -0.31
CA ARG A 113 -17.70 0.01 -1.42
C ARG A 113 -16.20 0.26 -1.29
N PHE A 114 -15.81 1.49 -0.96
CA PHE A 114 -14.41 1.85 -0.79
C PHE A 114 -13.77 1.06 0.36
N LYS A 115 -14.42 0.97 1.53
CA LYS A 115 -13.93 0.17 2.67
C LYS A 115 -13.74 -1.31 2.36
N LYS A 116 -14.51 -1.86 1.41
CA LYS A 116 -14.41 -3.27 1.03
C LYS A 116 -13.11 -3.55 0.26
N ASN A 117 -12.79 -2.70 -0.72
CA ASN A 117 -11.65 -2.87 -1.63
C ASN A 117 -10.95 -1.52 -1.93
N PRO A 118 -10.25 -0.89 -0.96
CA PRO A 118 -9.67 0.44 -1.16
C PRO A 118 -8.49 0.43 -2.14
N GLU A 119 -7.66 -0.62 -2.12
CA GLU A 119 -6.50 -0.79 -3.02
C GLU A 119 -6.94 -0.93 -4.49
N GLU A 120 -7.96 -1.74 -4.76
CA GLU A 120 -8.54 -1.91 -6.10
C GLU A 120 -9.03 -0.57 -6.66
N PHE A 121 -9.71 0.22 -5.84
CA PHE A 121 -10.16 1.56 -6.24
C PHE A 121 -8.99 2.49 -6.56
N TYR A 122 -7.96 2.52 -5.71
CA TYR A 122 -6.75 3.32 -5.94
C TYR A 122 -6.06 2.93 -7.26
N MET A 123 -5.86 1.64 -7.50
CA MET A 123 -5.25 1.14 -8.74
C MET A 123 -6.05 1.53 -9.98
N ASN A 124 -7.39 1.42 -9.93
CA ASN A 124 -8.25 1.84 -11.02
C ASN A 124 -8.14 3.35 -11.31
N VAL A 125 -7.99 4.19 -10.28
CA VAL A 125 -7.78 5.63 -10.45
C VAL A 125 -6.44 5.92 -11.12
N ILE A 126 -5.35 5.29 -10.67
CA ILE A 126 -4.02 5.45 -11.28
C ILE A 126 -4.05 5.02 -12.75
N GLN A 127 -4.61 3.84 -13.03
CA GLN A 127 -4.73 3.33 -14.40
C GLN A 127 -5.51 4.29 -15.32
N TYR A 128 -6.60 4.88 -14.81
CA TYR A 128 -7.38 5.85 -15.57
C TYR A 128 -6.60 7.15 -15.85
N LEU A 129 -5.68 7.55 -14.96
CA LEU A 129 -4.89 8.78 -15.11
C LEU A 129 -3.62 8.60 -15.96
N GLU A 130 -3.10 7.38 -16.06
CA GLU A 130 -1.91 7.04 -16.85
C GLU A 130 -2.23 6.66 -18.31
N SER A 131 -3.51 6.40 -18.63
CA SER A 131 -4.00 6.06 -19.98
C SER A 131 -4.23 7.28 -20.86
#